data_AF-A0A1B0GNT0-F1
#
_entry.id   AF-A0A1B0GNT0-F1
#
_cell.length_a   1.000
_cell.length_b   1.000
_cell.length_c   1.000
_cell.angle_alpha   90.00
_cell.angle_beta   90.00
_cell.angle_gamma   90.00
#
_symmetry.space_group_name_H-M   'P 1'
#
loop_
_entity.id
_entity.type
_entity.pdbx_description
1 polymer ?
#
loop_
_entity_poly.entity_id
_entity_poly.type
_entity_poly.pdbx_seq_one_letter_code
_entity_poly.pdbx_strand_id
1 'polypeptide(L)'
;MMNQEEHIVRNPPPSLIPRLHAISTREVQQVNPFVRAIEGEDFQDISRDILMMLTQCLFGDELAGRYLLAHLISSIQSRVGMEILGKMCLNLTNIPGISSGYSKSLYGILEAVLPVSYRLEMTLENLNDRQFMPKKDYKTGKLTSGLLQLAPRTNLVIDETCLEPGQLQSGGIEAVKSLGHLIRNQSVEADFQFYRLEYESDVAVLILSEGKSLLPSDIMLPLKPDPKTQEHIEETFKAAHQFIRKFN
;
A
#
# COMPACT_ATOMS: atom_id res chain seq x y z
N MET A 1 22.32 7.34 31.73
CA MET A 1 23.49 6.48 31.42
C MET A 1 22.97 5.28 30.63
N MET A 2 23.52 5.00 29.45
CA MET A 2 23.09 3.86 28.62
C MET A 2 23.56 2.56 29.30
N ASN A 3 22.68 1.56 29.41
CA ASN A 3 23.02 0.28 30.06
C ASN A 3 24.14 -0.43 29.28
N GLN A 4 25.07 -1.13 29.95
CA GLN A 4 26.18 -1.84 29.29
C GLN A 4 25.66 -2.89 28.29
N GLU A 5 24.53 -3.52 28.58
CA GLU A 5 23.86 -4.46 27.67
C GLU A 5 23.37 -3.77 26.39
N GLU A 6 22.81 -2.56 26.49
CA GLU A 6 22.40 -1.78 25.30
C GLU A 6 23.60 -1.38 24.43
N HIS A 7 24.74 -1.09 25.05
CA HIS A 7 25.96 -0.78 24.30
C HIS A 7 26.49 -1.98 23.51
N ILE A 8 26.47 -3.18 24.11
CA ILE A 8 26.90 -4.42 23.45
C ILE A 8 25.93 -4.79 22.30
N VAL A 9 24.62 -4.63 22.50
CA VAL A 9 23.62 -4.87 21.45
C VAL A 9 23.76 -3.89 20.27
N ARG A 10 24.09 -2.62 20.53
CA ARG A 10 24.32 -1.62 19.47
C ARG A 10 25.65 -1.80 18.74
N ASN A 11 26.66 -2.34 19.42
CA ASN A 11 28.01 -2.50 18.89
C ASN A 11 28.51 -3.96 18.99
N PRO A 12 27.81 -4.92 18.34
CA PRO A 12 28.22 -6.32 18.37
C PRO A 12 29.61 -6.47 17.73
N PRO A 13 30.47 -7.39 18.21
CA PRO A 13 31.82 -7.54 17.71
C PRO A 13 31.84 -7.77 16.18
N PRO A 14 32.85 -7.24 15.46
CA PRO A 14 32.93 -7.35 14.00
C PRO A 14 32.92 -8.78 13.45
N SER A 15 33.29 -9.77 14.29
CA SER A 15 33.25 -11.19 13.96
C SER A 15 31.84 -11.77 13.84
N LEU A 16 30.83 -11.13 14.46
CA LEU A 16 29.45 -11.62 14.47
C LEU A 16 28.57 -10.98 13.38
N ILE A 17 28.88 -9.74 12.97
CA ILE A 17 28.05 -9.01 12.01
C ILE A 17 28.93 -8.27 11.00
N PRO A 18 28.75 -8.50 9.68
CA PRO A 18 29.45 -7.72 8.66
C PRO A 18 29.10 -6.24 8.78
N ARG A 19 30.09 -5.36 8.64
CA ARG A 19 29.93 -3.91 8.76
C ARG A 19 30.21 -3.23 7.43
N LEU A 20 29.29 -2.36 7.02
CA LEU A 20 29.51 -1.45 5.89
C LEU A 20 30.03 -0.13 6.44
N HIS A 21 31.21 0.29 5.98
CA HIS A 21 31.73 1.62 6.25
C HIS A 21 31.32 2.54 5.08
N ALA A 22 30.34 3.41 5.31
CA ALA A 22 29.88 4.34 4.29
C ALA A 22 30.88 5.50 4.16
N ILE A 23 31.55 5.60 3.01
CA ILE A 23 32.47 6.71 2.68
C ILE A 23 31.69 7.97 2.30
N SER A 24 30.53 7.80 1.66
CA SER A 24 29.59 8.86 1.31
C SER A 24 28.17 8.32 1.38
N THR A 25 27.24 9.17 1.79
CA THR A 25 25.80 8.90 1.76
C THR A 25 25.12 10.10 1.13
N ARG A 26 24.08 9.84 0.33
CA ARG A 26 23.25 10.87 -0.27
C ARG A 26 21.80 10.46 -0.06
N GLU A 27 21.03 11.37 0.51
CA GLU A 27 19.59 11.21 0.59
C GLU A 27 19.00 11.33 -0.82
N VAL A 28 18.23 10.32 -1.22
CA VAL A 28 17.51 10.32 -2.50
C VAL A 28 16.10 10.84 -2.21
N GLN A 29 15.78 12.04 -2.72
CA GLN A 29 14.47 12.65 -2.48
C GLN A 29 13.32 11.96 -3.24
N GLN A 30 13.63 11.13 -4.23
CA GLN A 30 12.63 10.45 -5.05
C GLN A 30 12.99 8.99 -5.32
N VAL A 31 12.05 8.10 -4.99
CA VAL A 31 12.23 6.64 -5.16
C VAL A 31 12.00 6.20 -6.60
N ASN A 32 11.33 7.02 -7.43
CA ASN A 32 11.09 6.71 -8.84
C ASN A 32 12.42 6.78 -9.62
N PRO A 33 12.94 5.66 -10.16
CA PRO A 33 14.18 5.66 -10.94
C PRO A 33 13.98 6.23 -12.35
N PHE A 34 12.73 6.43 -12.79
CA PHE A 34 12.35 6.85 -14.14
C PHE A 34 12.09 8.36 -14.27
N VAL A 35 12.55 9.16 -13.31
CA VAL A 35 12.40 10.62 -13.36
C VAL A 35 13.28 11.18 -14.47
N ARG A 36 12.68 11.37 -15.63
CA ARG A 36 13.24 12.17 -16.72
C ARG A 36 12.48 13.50 -16.75
N ALA A 37 13.17 14.57 -17.13
CA ALA A 37 12.49 15.80 -17.49
C ALA A 37 11.59 15.49 -18.70
N ILE A 38 10.27 15.53 -18.51
CA ILE A 38 9.32 15.35 -19.60
C ILE A 38 9.23 16.70 -20.30
N GLU A 39 9.95 16.86 -21.41
CA GLU A 39 9.86 18.04 -22.28
C GLU A 39 8.98 17.68 -23.49
N GLY A 40 7.83 18.36 -23.63
CA GLY A 40 7.06 18.37 -24.89
C GLY A 40 6.01 17.28 -25.11
N GLU A 41 5.60 16.52 -24.10
CA GLU A 41 4.46 15.59 -24.24
C GLU A 41 3.11 16.26 -24.01
N ASP A 42 2.09 15.87 -24.77
CA ASP A 42 0.71 16.27 -24.50
C ASP A 42 0.18 15.51 -23.29
N PHE A 43 0.39 16.08 -22.10
CA PHE A 43 -0.06 15.51 -20.83
C PHE A 43 -1.57 15.19 -20.81
N GLN A 44 -2.38 15.85 -21.64
CA GLN A 44 -3.81 15.56 -21.73
C GLN A 44 -4.06 14.21 -22.40
N ASP A 45 -3.34 13.91 -23.48
CA ASP A 45 -3.45 12.62 -24.17
C ASP A 45 -2.98 11.47 -23.26
N ILE A 46 -1.87 11.64 -22.55
CA ILE A 46 -1.37 10.62 -21.61
C ILE A 46 -2.36 10.38 -20.48
N SER A 47 -2.88 11.46 -19.87
CA SER A 47 -3.86 11.33 -18.80
C SER A 47 -5.14 10.65 -19.29
N ARG A 48 -5.58 10.94 -20.52
CA ARG A 48 -6.75 10.29 -21.13
C ARG A 48 -6.49 8.81 -21.38
N ASP A 49 -5.33 8.45 -21.90
CA ASP A 49 -4.99 7.07 -22.23
C ASP A 49 -4.82 6.21 -20.97
N ILE A 50 -4.18 6.75 -19.92
CA ILE A 50 -4.11 6.09 -18.60
C ILE A 50 -5.51 5.91 -18.03
N LEU A 51 -6.34 6.96 -18.05
CA LEU A 51 -7.71 6.88 -17.54
C LEU A 51 -8.52 5.82 -18.30
N MET A 52 -8.39 5.78 -19.62
CA MET A 52 -9.06 4.79 -20.45
C MET A 52 -8.60 3.38 -20.09
N MET A 53 -7.29 3.15 -19.94
CA MET A 53 -6.73 1.87 -19.51
C MET A 53 -7.28 1.43 -18.15
N LEU A 54 -7.27 2.33 -17.14
CA LEU A 54 -7.80 2.05 -15.81
C LEU A 54 -9.31 1.74 -15.87
N THR A 55 -10.06 2.50 -16.67
CA THR A 55 -11.51 2.28 -16.88
C THR A 55 -11.78 0.89 -17.45
N GLN A 56 -11.01 0.46 -18.45
CA GLN A 56 -11.17 -0.88 -19.03
C GLN A 56 -10.82 -1.98 -18.01
N CYS A 57 -9.76 -1.80 -17.22
CA CYS A 57 -9.42 -2.71 -16.11
C CYS A 57 -10.52 -2.78 -15.03
N LEU A 58 -11.36 -1.75 -14.94
CA LEU A 58 -12.51 -1.64 -14.02
C LEU A 58 -13.84 -1.92 -14.73
N PHE A 59 -13.84 -2.86 -15.68
CA PHE A 59 -15.03 -3.32 -16.42
C PHE A 59 -15.78 -2.20 -17.17
N GLY A 60 -15.08 -1.15 -17.61
CA GLY A 60 -15.68 -0.03 -18.32
C GLY A 60 -16.33 1.02 -17.41
N ASP A 61 -16.22 0.89 -16.08
CA ASP A 61 -16.75 1.89 -15.14
C ASP A 61 -15.86 3.14 -15.12
N GLU A 62 -16.25 4.15 -15.92
CA GLU A 62 -15.50 5.42 -16.03
C GLU A 62 -15.40 6.14 -14.68
N LEU A 63 -16.45 6.08 -13.86
CA LEU A 63 -16.44 6.72 -12.54
C LEU A 63 -15.38 6.07 -11.67
N ALA A 64 -15.36 4.73 -11.60
CA ALA A 64 -14.33 4.00 -10.87
C ALA A 64 -12.91 4.29 -11.42
N GLY A 65 -12.76 4.36 -12.74
CA GLY A 65 -11.50 4.75 -13.39
C GLY A 65 -10.98 6.11 -12.93
N ARG A 66 -11.86 7.13 -12.86
CA ARG A 66 -11.49 8.49 -12.43
C ARG A 66 -11.12 8.55 -10.96
N TYR A 67 -11.88 7.85 -10.10
CA TYR A 67 -11.58 7.79 -8.67
C TYR A 67 -10.28 7.02 -8.40
N LEU A 68 -10.03 5.93 -9.14
CA LEU A 68 -8.76 5.21 -9.04
C LEU A 68 -7.60 6.11 -9.48
N LEU A 69 -7.70 6.80 -10.62
CA LEU A 69 -6.66 7.73 -11.05
C LEU A 69 -6.39 8.82 -10.01
N ALA A 70 -7.46 9.43 -9.46
CA ALA A 70 -7.35 10.43 -8.39
C ALA A 70 -6.68 9.87 -7.13
N HIS A 71 -6.99 8.63 -6.76
CA HIS A 71 -6.34 7.92 -5.67
C HIS A 71 -4.84 7.71 -5.91
N LEU A 72 -4.46 7.25 -7.12
CA LEU A 72 -3.05 6.97 -7.45
C LEU A 72 -2.16 8.22 -7.45
N ILE A 73 -2.72 9.39 -7.75
CA ILE A 73 -1.99 10.68 -7.71
C ILE A 73 -2.13 11.40 -6.35
N SER A 74 -3.00 10.89 -5.46
CA SER A 74 -3.18 11.47 -4.13
C SER A 74 -1.90 11.30 -3.29
N SER A 75 -1.63 12.29 -2.45
CA SER A 75 -0.47 12.28 -1.55
C SER A 75 -0.67 13.34 -0.48
N ILE A 76 -0.08 13.11 0.71
CA ILE A 76 -0.17 14.07 1.81
C ILE A 76 0.53 15.37 1.41
N GLN A 77 -0.23 16.46 1.36
CA GLN A 77 0.28 17.79 1.02
C GLN A 77 0.70 18.57 2.26
N SER A 78 -0.05 18.42 3.35
CA SER A 78 0.23 19.11 4.60
C SER A 78 -0.39 18.39 5.79
N ARG A 79 0.22 18.63 6.95
CA ARG A 79 -0.27 18.21 8.26
C ARG A 79 -0.45 19.46 9.11
N VAL A 80 -1.65 19.68 9.63
CA VAL A 80 -1.96 20.82 10.50
C VAL A 80 -2.62 20.30 11.77
N GLY A 81 -1.84 20.21 12.85
CA GLY A 81 -2.30 19.58 14.08
C GLY A 81 -2.60 18.09 13.86
N MET A 82 -3.86 17.70 14.06
CA MET A 82 -4.34 16.33 13.84
C MET A 82 -4.95 16.12 12.45
N GLU A 83 -5.06 17.16 11.63
CA GLU A 83 -5.63 17.06 10.29
C GLU A 83 -4.56 16.81 9.22
N ILE A 84 -4.89 15.92 8.29
CA ILE A 84 -4.01 15.49 7.20
C ILE A 84 -4.72 15.76 5.88
N LEU A 85 -4.13 16.62 5.06
CA LEU A 85 -4.69 17.04 3.79
C LEU A 85 -4.01 16.31 2.64
N GLY A 86 -4.79 15.91 1.64
CA GLY A 86 -4.31 15.27 0.40
C GLY A 86 -4.29 13.74 0.43
N LYS A 87 -4.53 13.10 1.59
CA LYS A 87 -4.78 11.65 1.65
C LYS A 87 -6.14 11.32 1.03
N MET A 88 -6.22 10.19 0.32
CA MET A 88 -7.47 9.70 -0.25
C MET A 88 -7.49 8.17 -0.21
N CYS A 89 -8.08 7.60 0.84
CA CYS A 89 -8.32 6.17 0.90
C CYS A 89 -9.56 5.80 0.09
N LEU A 90 -9.37 5.03 -0.98
CA LEU A 90 -10.43 4.56 -1.87
C LEU A 90 -10.75 3.10 -1.55
N ASN A 91 -12.02 2.79 -1.34
CA ASN A 91 -12.53 1.43 -1.29
C ASN A 91 -13.37 1.15 -2.53
N LEU A 92 -12.90 0.25 -3.39
CA LEU A 92 -13.67 -0.32 -4.49
C LEU A 92 -14.39 -1.57 -3.96
N THR A 93 -15.72 -1.52 -3.96
CA THR A 93 -16.60 -2.61 -3.51
C THR A 93 -17.21 -3.34 -4.70
N ASN A 94 -17.84 -4.50 -4.48
CA ASN A 94 -18.30 -5.42 -5.53
C ASN A 94 -17.16 -5.96 -6.41
N ILE A 95 -15.96 -6.08 -5.85
CA ILE A 95 -14.85 -6.75 -6.53
C ILE A 95 -15.19 -8.24 -6.67
N PRO A 96 -14.94 -8.86 -7.84
CA PRO A 96 -15.10 -10.30 -7.99
C PRO A 96 -14.25 -11.04 -6.94
N GLY A 97 -14.83 -12.04 -6.28
CA GLY A 97 -14.16 -12.76 -5.20
C GLY A 97 -12.88 -13.47 -5.62
N ILE A 98 -12.13 -13.98 -4.65
CA ILE A 98 -10.76 -14.50 -4.82
C ILE A 98 -10.62 -15.52 -5.97
N SER A 99 -11.64 -16.35 -6.22
CA SER A 99 -11.63 -17.38 -7.27
C SER A 99 -11.48 -16.83 -8.69
N SER A 100 -11.82 -15.55 -8.90
CA SER A 100 -11.67 -14.88 -10.18
C SER A 100 -10.22 -14.52 -10.53
N GLY A 101 -9.33 -14.43 -9.54
CA GLY A 101 -7.98 -13.89 -9.73
C GLY A 101 -7.94 -12.41 -10.16
N TYR A 102 -9.08 -11.72 -10.15
CA TYR A 102 -9.22 -10.35 -10.64
C TYR A 102 -8.37 -9.35 -9.84
N SER A 103 -8.45 -9.40 -8.51
CA SER A 103 -7.71 -8.50 -7.61
C SER A 103 -6.19 -8.60 -7.81
N LYS A 104 -5.69 -9.82 -8.05
CA LYS A 104 -4.28 -10.08 -8.37
C LYS A 104 -3.89 -9.53 -9.73
N SER A 105 -4.75 -9.68 -10.74
CA SER A 105 -4.52 -9.16 -12.09
C SER A 105 -4.51 -7.64 -12.12
N LEU A 106 -5.45 -7.00 -11.40
CA LEU A 106 -5.49 -5.55 -11.21
C LEU A 106 -4.24 -5.05 -10.49
N TYR A 107 -3.81 -5.74 -9.42
CA TYR A 107 -2.57 -5.39 -8.73
C TYR A 107 -1.36 -5.46 -9.65
N GLY A 108 -1.27 -6.45 -10.55
CA GLY A 108 -0.18 -6.54 -11.54
C GLY A 108 -0.10 -5.32 -12.47
N ILE A 109 -1.25 -4.74 -12.85
CA ILE A 109 -1.30 -3.48 -13.59
C ILE A 109 -0.80 -2.31 -12.73
N LEU A 110 -1.27 -2.21 -11.49
CA LEU A 110 -0.85 -1.14 -10.58
C LEU A 110 0.65 -1.19 -10.29
N GLU A 111 1.19 -2.38 -10.05
CA GLU A 111 2.63 -2.61 -9.83
C GLU A 111 3.46 -2.23 -11.06
N ALA A 112 2.93 -2.40 -12.27
CA ALA A 112 3.62 -2.01 -13.49
C ALA A 112 3.61 -0.50 -13.77
N VAL A 113 2.63 0.24 -13.20
CA VAL A 113 2.48 1.69 -13.39
C VAL A 113 3.11 2.51 -12.26
N LEU A 114 3.10 1.97 -11.04
CA LEU A 114 3.50 2.68 -9.84
C LEU A 114 4.97 2.43 -9.49
N PRO A 115 5.69 3.45 -8.98
CA PRO A 115 7.09 3.28 -8.60
C PRO A 115 7.26 2.37 -7.37
N VAL A 116 6.29 2.39 -6.45
CA VAL A 116 6.29 1.56 -5.23
C VAL A 116 4.84 1.19 -4.89
N SER A 117 4.56 -0.11 -4.84
CA SER A 117 3.28 -0.66 -4.41
C SER A 117 3.49 -1.89 -3.54
N TYR A 118 2.51 -2.18 -2.68
CA TYR A 118 2.50 -3.39 -1.87
C TYR A 118 1.08 -3.93 -1.76
N ARG A 119 0.89 -5.21 -2.07
CA ARG A 119 -0.38 -5.92 -1.90
C ARG A 119 -0.41 -6.66 -0.58
N LEU A 120 -1.39 -6.36 0.27
CA LEU A 120 -1.69 -7.06 1.49
C LEU A 120 -2.96 -7.90 1.31
N GLU A 121 -2.83 -9.21 1.38
CA GLU A 121 -3.97 -10.13 1.35
C GLU A 121 -4.53 -10.31 2.77
N MET A 122 -5.81 -9.99 2.96
CA MET A 122 -6.48 -10.02 4.27
C MET A 122 -6.92 -11.45 4.68
N THR A 123 -6.05 -12.43 4.53
CA THR A 123 -6.29 -13.80 5.01
C THR A 123 -6.24 -13.86 6.55
N LEU A 124 -6.91 -14.84 7.14
CA LEU A 124 -6.87 -15.05 8.59
C LEU A 124 -5.45 -15.32 9.10
N GLU A 125 -4.65 -16.09 8.35
CA GLU A 125 -3.24 -16.34 8.63
C GLU A 125 -2.44 -15.03 8.65
N ASN A 126 -2.54 -14.22 7.58
CA ASN A 126 -1.81 -12.96 7.51
C ASN A 126 -2.18 -12.00 8.64
N LEU A 127 -3.46 -11.91 8.99
CA LEU A 127 -3.94 -11.02 10.04
C LEU A 127 -3.51 -11.48 11.44
N ASN A 128 -3.55 -12.78 11.72
CA ASN A 128 -3.26 -13.30 13.06
C ASN A 128 -1.76 -13.48 13.31
N ASP A 129 -0.99 -13.90 12.30
CA ASP A 129 0.38 -14.37 12.49
C ASP A 129 1.44 -13.34 12.09
N ARG A 130 1.10 -12.36 11.24
CA ARG A 130 2.06 -11.32 10.84
C ARG A 130 2.12 -10.17 11.81
N GLN A 131 3.31 -9.59 11.93
CA GLN A 131 3.53 -8.38 12.70
C GLN A 131 3.29 -7.14 11.83
N PHE A 132 2.24 -6.38 12.13
CA PHE A 132 1.88 -5.17 11.38
C PHE A 132 2.67 -3.93 11.82
N MET A 133 2.96 -3.85 13.11
CA MET A 133 3.60 -2.72 13.75
C MET A 133 5.03 -3.07 14.16
N PRO A 134 5.98 -2.12 14.16
CA PRO A 134 7.30 -2.38 14.72
C PRO A 134 7.20 -2.77 16.18
N LYS A 135 8.02 -3.70 16.65
CA LYS A 135 7.96 -4.16 18.05
C LYS A 135 9.34 -4.27 18.65
N LYS A 136 9.51 -3.77 19.87
CA LYS A 136 10.75 -3.92 20.62
C LYS A 136 10.84 -5.34 21.16
N ASP A 137 11.80 -6.11 20.66
CA ASP A 137 12.19 -7.38 21.26
C ASP A 137 13.21 -7.12 22.37
N TYR A 138 12.77 -7.28 23.61
CA TYR A 138 13.60 -7.10 24.80
C TYR A 138 14.59 -8.25 25.03
N LYS A 139 14.37 -9.43 24.44
CA LYS A 139 15.34 -10.54 24.54
C LYS A 139 16.58 -10.27 23.69
N THR A 140 16.39 -9.70 22.50
CA THR A 140 17.49 -9.37 21.58
C THR A 140 17.92 -7.90 21.68
N GLY A 141 17.14 -7.07 22.36
CA GLY A 141 17.35 -5.62 22.43
C GLY A 141 17.11 -4.90 21.10
N LYS A 142 16.49 -5.54 20.10
CA LYS A 142 16.29 -5.00 18.74
C LYS A 142 14.84 -4.59 18.50
N LEU A 143 14.63 -3.68 17.56
CA LEU A 143 13.29 -3.37 17.05
C LEU A 143 13.05 -4.27 15.84
N THR A 144 12.05 -5.14 15.91
CA THR A 144 11.59 -5.94 14.78
C THR A 144 10.71 -5.09 13.89
N SER A 145 10.86 -5.24 12.57
CA SER A 145 10.09 -4.46 11.61
C SER A 145 8.64 -4.94 11.52
N GLY A 146 7.74 -3.98 11.31
CA GLY A 146 6.33 -4.25 11.03
C GLY A 146 6.03 -4.10 9.54
N LEU A 147 5.01 -4.82 9.06
CA LEU A 147 4.56 -4.76 7.67
C LEU A 147 4.20 -3.33 7.22
N LEU A 148 3.63 -2.51 8.12
CA LEU A 148 3.21 -1.15 7.81
C LEU A 148 4.37 -0.14 7.78
N GLN A 149 5.62 -0.56 8.02
CA GLN A 149 6.82 0.28 7.80
C GLN A 149 7.14 0.41 6.31
N LEU A 150 6.20 0.98 5.57
CA LEU A 150 6.31 1.20 4.14
C LEU A 150 7.05 2.51 3.87
N ALA A 151 7.72 2.58 2.72
CA ALA A 151 8.35 3.80 2.27
C ALA A 151 7.28 4.88 1.97
N PRO A 152 7.60 6.17 2.14
CA PRO A 152 6.69 7.24 1.72
C PRO A 152 6.23 7.07 0.28
N ARG A 153 4.96 7.40 0.02
CA ARG A 153 4.26 7.28 -1.26
C ARG A 153 4.07 5.86 -1.77
N THR A 154 4.20 4.85 -0.91
CA THR A 154 3.82 3.48 -1.25
C THR A 154 2.31 3.40 -1.46
N ASN A 155 1.88 2.76 -2.54
CA ASN A 155 0.48 2.40 -2.74
C ASN A 155 0.20 1.04 -2.09
N LEU A 156 -0.46 1.06 -0.94
CA LEU A 156 -0.87 -0.13 -0.20
C LEU A 156 -2.24 -0.60 -0.73
N VAL A 157 -2.25 -1.75 -1.40
CA VAL A 157 -3.45 -2.41 -1.91
C VAL A 157 -3.88 -3.49 -0.92
N ILE A 158 -4.97 -3.24 -0.20
CA ILE A 158 -5.56 -4.17 0.76
C ILE A 158 -6.61 -5.00 0.03
N ASP A 159 -6.36 -6.30 -0.08
CA ASP A 159 -7.29 -7.24 -0.70
C ASP A 159 -8.12 -7.97 0.35
N GLU A 160 -9.35 -7.49 0.54
CA GLU A 160 -10.37 -8.12 1.39
C GLU A 160 -11.12 -9.24 0.68
N THR A 161 -10.92 -9.48 -0.64
CA THR A 161 -11.51 -10.65 -1.31
C THR A 161 -10.91 -11.97 -0.81
N CYS A 162 -9.73 -11.91 -0.18
CA CYS A 162 -9.08 -13.04 0.47
C CYS A 162 -9.60 -13.31 1.91
N LEU A 163 -10.57 -12.53 2.38
CA LEU A 163 -11.10 -12.66 3.73
C LEU A 163 -12.09 -13.83 3.80
N GLU A 164 -11.71 -14.87 4.54
CA GLU A 164 -12.57 -16.03 4.77
C GLU A 164 -13.39 -15.90 6.06
N PRO A 165 -14.58 -16.53 6.13
CA PRO A 165 -15.32 -16.63 7.39
C PRO A 165 -14.49 -17.33 8.47
N GLY A 166 -14.30 -16.65 9.60
CA GLY A 166 -13.55 -17.20 10.73
C GLY A 166 -13.40 -16.17 11.85
N GLN A 167 -12.63 -16.54 12.88
CA GLN A 167 -12.42 -15.68 14.04
C GLN A 167 -11.04 -15.02 13.99
N LEU A 168 -11.03 -13.69 14.03
CA LEU A 168 -9.82 -12.92 14.30
C LEU A 168 -9.42 -13.12 15.77
N GLN A 169 -8.17 -13.53 15.98
CA GLN A 169 -7.57 -13.60 17.30
C GLN A 169 -7.15 -12.21 17.76
N SER A 170 -6.55 -12.10 18.95
CA SER A 170 -6.05 -10.81 19.46
C SER A 170 -5.09 -10.13 18.47
N GLY A 171 -4.21 -10.90 17.81
CA GLY A 171 -3.31 -10.41 16.76
C GLY A 171 -4.07 -9.83 15.56
N GLY A 172 -5.08 -10.55 15.04
CA GLY A 172 -5.90 -10.08 13.92
C GLY A 172 -6.71 -8.82 14.25
N ILE A 173 -7.24 -8.72 15.47
CA ILE A 173 -7.95 -7.50 15.92
C ILE A 173 -6.97 -6.32 16.00
N GLU A 174 -5.75 -6.55 16.49
CA GLU A 174 -4.71 -5.53 16.51
C GLU A 174 -4.29 -5.12 15.10
N ALA A 175 -4.09 -6.07 14.18
CA ALA A 175 -3.77 -5.81 12.78
C ALA A 175 -4.81 -4.90 12.10
N VAL A 176 -6.11 -5.21 12.25
CA VAL A 176 -7.20 -4.39 11.70
C VAL A 176 -7.22 -3.00 12.32
N LYS A 177 -6.94 -2.88 13.63
CA LYS A 177 -6.82 -1.58 14.30
C LYS A 177 -5.64 -0.77 13.76
N SER A 178 -4.49 -1.39 13.54
CA SER A 178 -3.30 -0.74 12.99
C SER A 178 -3.52 -0.26 11.56
N LEU A 179 -4.18 -1.06 10.72
CA LEU A 179 -4.58 -0.65 9.37
C LEU A 179 -5.56 0.54 9.41
N GLY A 180 -6.57 0.47 10.27
CA GLY A 180 -7.50 1.58 10.47
C GLY A 180 -6.85 2.85 11.02
N HIS A 181 -5.83 2.71 11.86
CA HIS A 181 -5.02 3.83 12.36
C HIS A 181 -4.19 4.43 11.23
N LEU A 182 -3.48 3.63 10.43
CA LEU A 182 -2.73 4.10 9.27
C LEU A 182 -3.61 4.90 8.30
N ILE A 183 -4.80 4.39 7.97
CA ILE A 183 -5.72 5.05 7.04
C ILE A 183 -6.18 6.43 7.53
N ARG A 184 -6.46 6.56 8.83
CA ARG A 184 -6.98 7.80 9.43
C ARG A 184 -5.87 8.79 9.76
N ASN A 185 -4.84 8.31 10.43
CA ASN A 185 -3.80 9.09 11.07
C ASN A 185 -2.53 9.21 10.23
N GLN A 186 -2.39 8.43 9.14
CA GLN A 186 -1.21 8.42 8.28
C GLN A 186 0.07 8.39 9.13
N SER A 187 0.09 7.42 10.03
CA SER A 187 1.15 7.16 10.99
C SER A 187 1.16 5.67 11.35
N VAL A 188 2.30 5.22 11.85
CA VAL A 188 2.53 3.84 12.30
C VAL A 188 3.07 3.91 13.72
N GLU A 189 2.37 3.29 14.66
CA GLU A 189 2.87 3.19 16.02
C GLU A 189 3.85 2.02 16.14
N ALA A 190 4.95 2.22 16.86
CA ALA A 190 5.89 1.18 17.26
C ALA A 190 5.60 0.76 18.70
N ASP A 191 5.44 -0.54 18.92
CA ASP A 191 5.16 -1.16 20.21
C ASP A 191 6.45 -1.37 21.02
N PHE A 192 6.61 -0.62 22.11
CA PHE A 192 7.67 -0.80 23.11
C PHE A 192 7.15 -1.47 24.38
N GLN A 193 6.07 -2.28 24.28
CA GLN A 193 5.41 -3.03 25.35
C GLN A 193 4.71 -2.18 26.42
N PHE A 194 5.36 -1.11 26.90
CA PHE A 194 4.85 -0.20 27.94
C PHE A 194 4.33 1.12 27.39
N TYR A 195 4.79 1.50 26.20
CA TYR A 195 4.37 2.70 25.49
C TYR A 195 4.43 2.45 23.98
N ARG A 196 3.77 3.34 23.22
CA ARG A 196 3.81 3.35 21.76
C ARG A 196 4.46 4.65 21.28
N LEU A 197 5.32 4.54 20.27
CA LEU A 197 5.86 5.71 19.58
C LEU A 197 5.21 5.83 18.22
N GLU A 198 4.65 6.98 17.91
CA GLU A 198 4.00 7.24 16.63
C GLU A 198 5.00 7.83 15.64
N TYR A 199 5.09 7.23 14.45
CA TYR A 199 5.91 7.72 13.34
C TYR A 199 5.00 8.12 12.19
N GLU A 200 5.22 9.32 11.62
CA GLU A 200 4.48 9.77 10.44
C GLU A 200 4.73 8.82 9.24
N SER A 201 3.66 8.60 8.48
CA SER A 201 3.67 7.76 7.28
C SER A 201 2.93 8.47 6.14
N ASP A 202 3.32 8.22 4.90
CA ASP A 202 2.63 8.74 3.71
C ASP A 202 2.33 7.53 2.81
N VAL A 203 1.16 6.93 2.98
CA VAL A 203 0.76 5.70 2.29
C VAL A 203 -0.63 5.90 1.70
N ALA A 204 -0.72 5.79 0.37
CA ALA A 204 -1.99 5.75 -0.33
C ALA A 204 -2.60 4.35 -0.15
N VAL A 205 -3.80 4.26 0.42
CA VAL A 205 -4.47 2.98 0.69
C VAL A 205 -5.64 2.75 -0.25
N LEU A 206 -5.55 1.70 -1.08
CA LEU A 206 -6.63 1.18 -1.90
C LEU A 206 -7.18 -0.08 -1.25
N ILE A 207 -8.49 -0.15 -1.02
CA ILE A 207 -9.17 -1.34 -0.51
C ILE A 207 -9.96 -1.97 -1.65
N LEU A 208 -9.79 -3.27 -1.85
CA LEU A 208 -10.56 -4.09 -2.77
C LEU A 208 -11.43 -5.04 -1.94
N SER A 209 -12.74 -4.92 -2.03
CA SER A 209 -13.66 -5.70 -1.20
C SER A 209 -14.85 -6.24 -2.00
N GLU A 210 -15.34 -7.42 -1.61
CA GLU A 210 -16.55 -7.99 -2.24
C GLU A 210 -17.82 -7.23 -1.81
N GLY A 211 -17.81 -6.62 -0.62
CA GLY A 211 -18.96 -5.93 -0.05
C GLY A 211 -18.55 -4.79 0.87
N LYS A 212 -19.17 -4.69 2.05
CA LYS A 212 -18.81 -3.65 3.02
C LYS A 212 -17.45 -3.96 3.65
N SER A 213 -16.50 -3.05 3.49
CA SER A 213 -15.16 -3.21 4.06
C SER A 213 -15.13 -3.19 5.59
N LEU A 214 -14.18 -3.92 6.16
CA LEU A 214 -13.86 -3.89 7.59
C LEU A 214 -13.14 -2.60 8.02
N LEU A 215 -12.47 -1.96 7.06
CA LEU A 215 -11.61 -0.81 7.29
C LEU A 215 -12.35 0.50 6.98
N PRO A 216 -11.95 1.61 7.65
CA PRO A 216 -12.43 2.93 7.24
C PRO A 216 -11.92 3.25 5.82
N SER A 217 -12.70 4.02 5.06
CA SER A 217 -12.27 4.61 3.79
C SER A 217 -12.83 6.02 3.69
N ASP A 218 -12.14 6.89 2.95
CA ASP A 218 -12.61 8.25 2.71
C ASP A 218 -13.71 8.23 1.63
N ILE A 219 -13.57 7.34 0.64
CA ILE A 219 -14.55 7.12 -0.43
C ILE A 219 -14.81 5.62 -0.58
N MET A 220 -16.08 5.24 -0.57
CA MET A 220 -16.53 3.89 -0.92
C MET A 220 -17.31 3.95 -2.23
N LEU A 221 -16.83 3.20 -3.23
CA LEU A 221 -17.41 3.19 -4.57
C LEU A 221 -17.73 1.74 -4.99
N PRO A 222 -19.00 1.38 -5.20
CA PRO A 222 -19.37 0.09 -5.77
C PRO A 222 -19.08 0.06 -7.26
N LEU A 223 -18.29 -0.92 -7.68
CA LEU A 223 -17.96 -1.15 -9.08
C LEU A 223 -19.22 -1.54 -9.85
N LYS A 224 -19.47 -0.87 -10.97
CA LYS A 224 -20.61 -1.12 -11.86
C LYS A 224 -20.11 -1.63 -13.20
N PRO A 225 -19.96 -2.94 -13.35
CA PRO A 225 -19.40 -3.51 -14.56
C PRO A 225 -20.33 -3.33 -15.77
N ASP A 226 -19.77 -2.93 -16.91
CA ASP A 226 -20.44 -3.06 -18.20
C ASP A 226 -20.46 -4.55 -18.60
N PRO A 227 -21.64 -5.14 -18.85
CA PRO A 227 -21.76 -6.55 -19.24
C PRO A 227 -20.86 -6.95 -20.40
N LYS A 228 -20.60 -6.04 -21.36
CA LYS A 228 -19.76 -6.32 -22.52
C LYS A 228 -18.29 -6.50 -22.17
N THR A 229 -17.82 -5.82 -21.13
CA THR A 229 -16.40 -5.80 -20.74
C THR A 229 -16.08 -6.93 -19.76
N GLN A 230 -17.08 -7.49 -19.09
CA GLN A 230 -16.90 -8.61 -18.15
C GLN A 230 -16.36 -9.87 -18.82
N GLU A 231 -16.87 -10.22 -20.01
CA GLU A 231 -16.49 -11.45 -20.72
C GLU A 231 -15.02 -11.43 -21.19
N HIS A 232 -14.46 -10.24 -21.40
CA HIS A 232 -13.13 -10.03 -21.99
C HIS A 232 -12.10 -9.48 -20.99
N ILE A 233 -12.36 -9.53 -19.68
CA ILE A 233 -11.52 -8.87 -18.69
C ILE A 233 -10.07 -9.38 -18.67
N GLU A 234 -9.85 -10.67 -18.90
CA GLU A 234 -8.50 -11.24 -18.98
C GLU A 234 -7.71 -10.72 -20.19
N GLU A 235 -8.39 -10.54 -21.32
CA GLU A 235 -7.80 -9.98 -22.55
C GLU A 235 -7.47 -8.51 -22.34
N THR A 236 -8.35 -7.78 -21.66
CA THR A 236 -8.14 -6.38 -21.25
C THR A 236 -6.89 -6.23 -20.38
N PHE A 237 -6.69 -7.10 -19.38
CA PHE A 237 -5.47 -7.06 -18.56
C PHE A 237 -4.21 -7.34 -19.39
N LYS A 238 -4.26 -8.27 -20.36
CA LYS A 238 -3.13 -8.52 -21.28
C LYS A 238 -2.85 -7.30 -22.16
N ALA A 239 -3.88 -6.67 -22.71
CA ALA A 239 -3.76 -5.46 -23.52
C ALA A 239 -3.19 -4.29 -22.70
N ALA A 240 -3.62 -4.12 -21.45
CA ALA A 240 -3.12 -3.09 -20.55
C ALA A 240 -1.62 -3.29 -20.22
N HIS A 241 -1.17 -4.52 -19.94
CA HIS A 241 0.26 -4.81 -19.78
C HIS A 241 1.06 -4.49 -21.05
N GLN A 242 0.53 -4.82 -22.24
CA GLN A 242 1.18 -4.48 -23.51
C GLN A 242 1.25 -2.97 -23.73
N PHE A 243 0.20 -2.23 -23.35
CA PHE A 243 0.19 -0.77 -23.40
C PHE A 243 1.28 -0.18 -22.50
N ILE A 244 1.37 -0.61 -21.24
CA ILE A 244 2.37 -0.12 -20.27
C ILE A 244 3.80 -0.40 -20.75
N ARG A 245 4.05 -1.58 -21.32
CA ARG A 245 5.36 -1.95 -21.88
C ARG A 245 5.84 -1.07 -23.03
N LYS A 246 4.97 -0.27 -23.66
CA LYS A 246 5.41 0.71 -24.67
C LYS A 246 6.12 1.91 -24.04
N PHE A 247 5.92 2.16 -22.75
CA PHE A 247 6.42 3.33 -22.02
C PHE A 247 7.56 3.01 -21.04
N ASN A 248 7.83 1.72 -20.78
CA ASN A 248 8.95 1.23 -19.97
C ASN A 248 10.12 0.79 -20.84
#